data_AF-A0A7J4IW07-F1
#
_entry.id   AF-A0A7J4IW07-F1
#
_cell.length_a   1.000
_cell.length_b   1.000
_cell.length_c   1.000
_cell.angle_alpha   90.00
_cell.angle_beta   90.00
_cell.angle_gamma   90.00
#
_symmetry.space_group_name_H-M   'P 1'
#
loop_
_entity.id
_entity.type
_entity.pdbx_description
1 polymer ?
#
loop_
_entity_poly.entity_id
_entity_poly.type
_entity_poly.pdbx_seq_one_letter_code
_entity_poly.pdbx_strand_id
1 'polypeptide(L)'
;AAKELDAIRKQLPRSVAEREKLYAKWGLNEKHIDEMKLSNYARMFERAVAGGADARKGAVFLLEGLVEARREGASTENLAENDLEEFMAMISTGKMPKEIQKEAIMAKCKDPALTLGKILAQLGAKVAEKGEVESIVQQVVSKNKELIALKGIGAMAALMGEAMKELRGRASGKEVSELLAREIGKQVK
;
A
#
# COMPACT_ATOMS: atom_id res chain seq x y z
N ALA A 1 -22.88 44.18 8.07
CA ALA A 1 -21.51 44.58 7.70
C ALA A 1 -20.41 43.87 8.50
N ALA A 2 -20.09 44.26 9.75
CA ALA A 2 -18.93 43.70 10.47
C ALA A 2 -19.06 42.19 10.81
N LYS A 3 -20.24 41.71 11.21
CA LYS A 3 -20.49 40.28 11.47
C LYS A 3 -20.44 39.41 10.21
N GLU A 4 -20.83 39.96 9.06
CA GLU A 4 -20.81 39.25 7.77
C GLU A 4 -19.38 39.15 7.22
N LEU A 5 -18.59 40.23 7.35
CA LEU A 5 -17.16 40.22 7.02
C LEU A 5 -16.36 39.24 7.89
N ASP A 6 -16.68 39.13 9.18
CA ASP A 6 -16.02 38.20 10.09
C ASP A 6 -16.41 36.74 9.82
N ALA A 7 -17.65 36.49 9.37
CA ALA A 7 -18.11 35.17 8.94
C ALA A 7 -17.40 34.71 7.65
N ILE A 8 -17.25 35.62 6.66
CA ILE A 8 -16.55 35.33 5.40
C ILE A 8 -15.05 35.09 5.65
N ARG A 9 -14.41 35.89 6.52
CA ARG A 9 -13.00 35.68 6.89
C ARG A 9 -12.73 34.30 7.49
N LYS A 10 -13.65 33.78 8.31
CA LYS A 10 -13.53 32.43 8.92
C LYS A 10 -13.69 31.29 7.90
N GLN A 11 -14.26 31.56 6.74
CA GLN A 11 -14.46 30.57 5.68
C GLN A 11 -13.36 30.60 4.60
N LEU A 12 -12.47 31.60 4.62
CA LEU A 12 -11.36 31.68 3.69
C LEU A 12 -10.40 30.50 3.88
N PRO A 13 -9.88 29.92 2.78
CA PRO A 13 -8.77 28.97 2.87
C PRO A 13 -7.57 29.62 3.56
N ARG A 14 -6.80 28.81 4.28
CA ARG A 14 -5.51 29.22 4.82
C ARG A 14 -4.59 29.68 3.67
N SER A 15 -3.83 30.73 3.92
CA SER A 15 -2.77 31.19 3.03
C SER A 15 -1.61 30.20 2.96
N VAL A 16 -0.77 30.34 1.95
CA VAL A 16 0.43 29.51 1.75
C VAL A 16 1.35 29.57 2.97
N ALA A 17 1.63 30.77 3.49
CA ALA A 17 2.49 30.96 4.66
C ALA A 17 1.91 30.36 5.95
N GLU A 18 0.58 30.35 6.10
CA GLU A 18 -0.08 29.68 7.23
C GLU A 18 0.05 28.15 7.11
N ARG A 19 -0.11 27.61 5.90
CA ARG A 19 0.07 26.18 5.64
C ARG A 19 1.50 25.71 5.88
N GLU A 20 2.50 26.47 5.45
CA GLU A 20 3.92 26.15 5.70
C GLU A 20 4.19 25.95 7.19
N LYS A 21 3.78 26.94 8.01
CA LYS A 21 3.94 26.87 9.46
C LYS A 21 3.16 25.71 10.08
N LEU A 22 1.95 25.45 9.58
CA LEU A 22 1.09 24.37 10.09
C LEU A 22 1.66 22.99 9.75
N TYR A 23 2.07 22.78 8.52
CA TYR A 23 2.55 21.49 8.02
C TYR A 23 3.93 21.15 8.61
N ALA A 24 4.78 22.15 8.84
CA ALA A 24 6.01 21.98 9.62
C ALA A 24 5.71 21.52 11.06
N LYS A 25 4.69 22.08 11.72
CA LYS A 25 4.26 21.63 13.05
C LYS A 25 3.72 20.21 13.05
N TRP A 26 3.15 19.75 11.94
CA TRP A 26 2.73 18.36 11.75
C TRP A 26 3.86 17.41 11.36
N GLY A 27 5.09 17.92 11.24
CA GLY A 27 6.29 17.12 10.98
C GLY A 27 6.46 16.69 9.53
N LEU A 28 5.83 17.38 8.57
CA LEU A 28 6.14 17.19 7.15
C LEU A 28 7.55 17.70 6.85
N ASN A 29 8.24 17.07 5.91
CA ASN A 29 9.51 17.58 5.39
C ASN A 29 9.27 18.73 4.40
N GLU A 30 10.33 19.49 4.09
CA GLU A 30 10.27 20.67 3.21
C GLU A 30 9.62 20.37 1.85
N LYS A 31 10.01 19.26 1.20
CA LYS A 31 9.42 18.81 -0.07
C LYS A 31 7.89 18.64 0.04
N HIS A 32 7.42 17.88 1.03
CA HIS A 32 5.99 17.63 1.22
C HIS A 32 5.23 18.88 1.65
N ILE A 33 5.87 19.81 2.37
CA ILE A 33 5.27 21.11 2.68
C ILE A 33 5.06 21.91 1.38
N ASP A 34 6.09 22.01 0.54
CA ASP A 34 6.06 22.78 -0.70
C ASP A 34 5.03 22.27 -1.70
N GLU A 35 4.91 20.94 -1.80
CA GLU A 35 3.93 20.29 -2.66
C GLU A 35 2.52 20.38 -2.06
N MET A 36 2.35 20.04 -0.77
CA MET A 36 1.01 19.99 -0.16
C MET A 36 0.38 21.37 -0.02
N LYS A 37 1.15 22.43 0.27
CA LYS A 37 0.60 23.78 0.50
C LYS A 37 -0.11 24.34 -0.74
N LEU A 38 0.31 23.91 -1.93
CA LEU A 38 -0.25 24.29 -3.23
C LEU A 38 -1.20 23.23 -3.81
N SER A 39 -1.36 22.08 -3.16
CA SER A 39 -2.18 20.98 -3.64
C SER A 39 -3.67 21.30 -3.58
N ASN A 40 -4.42 20.81 -4.57
CA ASN A 40 -5.89 20.82 -4.55
C ASN A 40 -6.46 20.03 -3.37
N TYR A 41 -5.69 19.05 -2.85
CA TYR A 41 -6.09 18.25 -1.69
C TYR A 41 -5.84 18.95 -0.35
N ALA A 42 -5.17 20.10 -0.31
CA ALA A 42 -4.71 20.73 0.93
C ALA A 42 -5.83 20.93 1.97
N ARG A 43 -7.02 21.39 1.54
CA ARG A 43 -8.16 21.59 2.45
C ARG A 43 -8.71 20.28 3.00
N MET A 44 -8.82 19.25 2.18
CA MET A 44 -9.26 17.92 2.62
C MET A 44 -8.23 17.29 3.54
N PHE A 45 -6.95 17.35 3.16
CA PHE A 45 -5.83 16.88 3.97
C PHE A 45 -5.86 17.50 5.37
N GLU A 46 -6.06 18.81 5.47
CA GLU A 46 -6.17 19.51 6.75
C GLU A 46 -7.35 19.02 7.60
N ARG A 47 -8.50 18.73 6.99
CA ARG A 47 -9.67 18.17 7.71
C ARG A 47 -9.41 16.74 8.15
N ALA A 48 -8.82 15.91 7.31
CA ALA A 48 -8.50 14.52 7.64
C ALA A 48 -7.49 14.45 8.81
N VAL A 49 -6.46 15.30 8.80
CA VAL A 49 -5.50 15.41 9.92
C VAL A 49 -6.18 15.92 11.19
N ALA A 50 -7.07 16.90 11.09
CA ALA A 50 -7.87 17.36 12.23
C ALA A 50 -8.81 16.26 12.78
N GLY A 51 -9.25 15.33 11.92
CA GLY A 51 -10.00 14.12 12.27
C GLY A 51 -9.15 12.97 12.83
N GLY A 52 -7.83 13.15 12.99
CA GLY A 52 -6.93 12.18 13.61
C GLY A 52 -6.06 11.38 12.63
N ALA A 53 -6.08 11.70 11.33
CA ALA A 53 -5.14 11.09 10.38
C ALA A 53 -3.70 11.54 10.63
N ASP A 54 -2.73 10.66 10.38
CA ASP A 54 -1.30 10.97 10.43
C ASP A 54 -0.93 11.84 9.21
N ALA A 55 -0.49 13.06 9.49
CA ALA A 55 -0.17 14.04 8.46
C ALA A 55 0.96 13.58 7.51
N ARG A 56 1.99 12.92 8.04
CA ARG A 56 3.13 12.47 7.22
C ARG A 56 2.71 11.36 6.28
N LYS A 57 2.02 10.35 6.81
CA LYS A 57 1.50 9.25 5.99
C LYS A 57 0.48 9.73 4.96
N GLY A 58 -0.40 10.65 5.36
CA GLY A 58 -1.37 11.28 4.47
C GLY A 58 -0.72 12.05 3.32
N ALA A 59 0.31 12.84 3.61
CA ALA A 59 1.06 13.57 2.58
C ALA A 59 1.73 12.63 1.58
N VAL A 60 2.41 11.58 2.06
CA VAL A 60 3.01 10.55 1.20
C VAL A 60 1.95 9.87 0.33
N PHE A 61 0.81 9.49 0.90
CA PHE A 61 -0.28 8.87 0.14
C PHE A 61 -0.80 9.78 -0.99
N LEU A 62 -1.13 11.04 -0.67
CA LEU A 62 -1.74 11.96 -1.63
C LEU A 62 -0.75 12.44 -2.71
N LEU A 63 0.49 12.72 -2.33
CA LEU A 63 1.49 13.31 -3.24
C LEU A 63 2.27 12.25 -4.03
N GLU A 64 2.47 11.07 -3.46
CA GLU A 64 3.29 10.02 -4.06
C GLU A 64 2.42 8.82 -4.44
N GLY A 65 1.65 8.26 -3.49
CA GLY A 65 0.86 7.05 -3.72
C GLY A 65 -0.19 7.18 -4.84
N LEU A 66 -0.95 8.28 -4.87
CA LEU A 66 -1.91 8.53 -5.95
C LEU A 66 -1.22 8.76 -7.31
N VAL A 67 -0.07 9.42 -7.31
CA VAL A 67 0.70 9.69 -8.53
C VAL A 67 1.28 8.39 -9.09
N GLU A 68 1.82 7.54 -8.24
CA GLU A 68 2.30 6.19 -8.60
C GLU A 68 1.17 5.34 -9.16
N ALA A 69 0.02 5.27 -8.49
CA ALA A 69 -1.13 4.52 -8.99
C ALA A 69 -1.62 5.04 -10.34
N ARG A 70 -1.66 6.37 -10.54
CA ARG A 70 -2.00 6.99 -11.83
C ARG A 70 -1.03 6.59 -12.93
N ARG A 71 0.28 6.56 -12.66
CA ARG A 71 1.31 6.12 -13.63
C ARG A 71 1.14 4.66 -14.04
N GLU A 72 0.56 3.83 -13.18
CA GLU A 72 0.23 2.43 -13.47
C GLU A 72 -1.17 2.21 -14.08
N GLY A 73 -1.86 3.30 -14.42
CA GLY A 73 -3.14 3.26 -15.14
C GLY A 73 -4.39 3.41 -14.27
N ALA A 74 -4.26 3.78 -12.99
CA ALA A 74 -5.41 4.05 -12.15
C ALA A 74 -6.10 5.39 -12.50
N SER A 75 -7.39 5.34 -12.77
CA SER A 75 -8.25 6.53 -12.95
C SER A 75 -8.57 7.19 -11.59
N THR A 76 -7.57 7.81 -10.97
CA THR A 76 -7.69 8.49 -9.65
C THR A 76 -8.74 9.60 -9.61
N GLU A 77 -9.20 10.08 -10.77
CA GLU A 77 -10.30 11.04 -10.91
C GLU A 77 -11.65 10.45 -10.49
N ASN A 78 -11.77 9.11 -10.44
CA ASN A 78 -12.96 8.41 -9.96
C ASN A 78 -13.05 8.37 -8.42
N LEU A 79 -12.00 8.77 -7.70
CA LEU A 79 -11.99 8.76 -6.24
C LEU A 79 -12.68 10.00 -5.70
N ALA A 80 -13.72 9.82 -4.90
CA ALA A 80 -14.34 10.92 -4.19
C ALA A 80 -13.44 11.42 -3.06
N GLU A 81 -13.66 12.66 -2.64
CA GLU A 81 -12.95 13.25 -1.50
C GLU A 81 -13.08 12.39 -0.23
N ASN A 82 -14.27 11.84 0.01
CA ASN A 82 -14.55 10.93 1.13
C ASN A 82 -13.74 9.62 1.03
N ASP A 83 -13.49 9.10 -0.17
CA ASP A 83 -12.67 7.90 -0.35
C ASP A 83 -11.22 8.18 0.05
N LEU A 84 -10.69 9.35 -0.32
CA LEU A 84 -9.34 9.78 0.05
C LEU A 84 -9.18 9.97 1.56
N GLU A 85 -10.19 10.55 2.21
CA GLU A 85 -10.24 10.66 3.68
C GLU A 85 -10.25 9.27 4.34
N GLU A 86 -11.03 8.32 3.81
CA GLU A 86 -11.06 6.94 4.31
C GLU A 86 -9.71 6.22 4.10
N PHE A 87 -9.07 6.38 2.92
CA PHE A 87 -7.73 5.87 2.66
C PHE A 87 -6.73 6.42 3.69
N MET A 88 -6.73 7.73 3.92
CA MET A 88 -5.86 8.36 4.91
C MET A 88 -6.09 7.78 6.31
N ALA A 89 -7.34 7.58 6.73
CA ALA A 89 -7.66 6.98 8.03
C ALA A 89 -7.15 5.54 8.15
N MET A 90 -7.35 4.70 7.12
CA MET A 90 -6.91 3.30 7.11
C MET A 90 -5.37 3.18 7.12
N ILE A 91 -4.68 4.05 6.38
CA ILE A 91 -3.21 4.11 6.35
C ILE A 91 -2.66 4.59 7.70
N SER A 92 -3.30 5.59 8.30
CA SER A 92 -2.91 6.15 9.59
C SER A 92 -2.99 5.10 10.70
N THR A 93 -4.11 4.38 10.76
CA THR A 93 -4.37 3.30 11.73
C THR A 93 -3.59 2.02 11.46
N GLY A 94 -2.87 1.94 10.33
CA GLY A 94 -2.07 0.75 9.96
C GLY A 94 -2.90 -0.41 9.42
N LYS A 95 -4.21 -0.24 9.25
CA LYS A 95 -5.10 -1.25 8.62
C LYS A 95 -4.80 -1.49 7.14
N MET A 96 -4.10 -0.55 6.50
CA MET A 96 -3.66 -0.66 5.12
C MET A 96 -2.12 -0.55 5.02
N PRO A 97 -1.40 -1.68 5.10
CA PRO A 97 0.04 -1.73 4.88
C PRO A 97 0.45 -1.20 3.51
N LYS A 98 1.67 -0.68 3.40
CA LYS A 98 2.19 -0.05 2.17
C LYS A 98 2.10 -0.97 0.94
N GLU A 99 2.33 -2.27 1.15
CA GLU A 99 2.31 -3.29 0.10
C GLU A 99 0.98 -3.40 -0.64
N ILE A 100 -0.14 -3.15 0.05
CA ILE A 100 -1.49 -3.27 -0.54
C ILE A 100 -2.12 -1.94 -0.91
N GLN A 101 -1.53 -0.80 -0.52
CA GLN A 101 -2.09 0.53 -0.79
C GLN A 101 -2.32 0.76 -2.29
N LYS A 102 -1.32 0.43 -3.12
CA LYS A 102 -1.40 0.61 -4.56
C LYS A 102 -2.52 -0.23 -5.19
N GLU A 103 -2.60 -1.52 -4.85
CA GLU A 103 -3.64 -2.41 -5.34
C GLU A 103 -5.04 -1.99 -4.85
N ALA A 104 -5.13 -1.46 -3.62
CA ALA A 104 -6.37 -0.93 -3.07
C ALA A 104 -6.86 0.32 -3.81
N ILE A 105 -5.95 1.26 -4.13
CA ILE A 105 -6.26 2.44 -4.94
C ILE A 105 -6.77 2.00 -6.31
N MET A 106 -6.06 1.08 -6.99
CA MET A 106 -6.47 0.58 -8.30
C MET A 106 -7.86 -0.10 -8.27
N ALA A 107 -8.11 -0.94 -7.27
CA ALA A 107 -9.39 -1.60 -7.10
C ALA A 107 -10.53 -0.60 -6.90
N LYS A 108 -10.33 0.40 -6.04
CA LYS A 108 -11.32 1.45 -5.77
C LYS A 108 -11.56 2.35 -6.99
N CYS A 109 -10.53 2.68 -7.76
CA CYS A 109 -10.69 3.44 -9.00
C CYS A 109 -11.48 2.67 -10.06
N LYS A 110 -11.32 1.34 -10.11
CA LYS A 110 -12.01 0.45 -11.04
C LYS A 110 -13.48 0.26 -10.68
N ASP A 111 -13.78 0.20 -9.39
CA ASP A 111 -15.14 0.08 -8.87
C ASP A 111 -15.34 1.03 -7.67
N PRO A 112 -15.80 2.27 -7.92
CA PRO A 112 -16.04 3.26 -6.86
C PRO A 112 -17.13 2.84 -5.86
N ALA A 113 -18.01 1.89 -6.21
CA ALA A 113 -19.05 1.41 -5.31
C ALA A 113 -18.51 0.41 -4.26
N LEU A 114 -17.35 -0.20 -4.51
CA LEU A 114 -16.68 -1.07 -3.55
C LEU A 114 -16.19 -0.27 -2.34
N THR A 115 -16.43 -0.80 -1.14
CA THR A 115 -15.92 -0.21 0.10
C THR A 115 -14.47 -0.59 0.33
N LEU A 116 -13.68 0.30 0.96
CA LEU A 116 -12.28 -0.02 1.27
C LEU A 116 -12.16 -1.23 2.19
N GLY A 117 -13.11 -1.44 3.11
CA GLY A 117 -13.15 -2.63 3.95
C GLY A 117 -13.23 -3.94 3.16
N LYS A 118 -14.05 -4.00 2.09
CA LYS A 118 -14.14 -5.18 1.23
C LYS A 118 -12.86 -5.40 0.42
N ILE A 119 -12.30 -4.31 -0.13
CA ILE A 119 -11.04 -4.35 -0.87
C ILE A 119 -9.92 -4.89 0.03
N LEU A 120 -9.80 -4.35 1.25
CA LEU A 120 -8.81 -4.80 2.23
C LEU A 120 -8.97 -6.26 2.62
N ALA A 121 -10.20 -6.75 2.82
CA ALA A 121 -10.43 -8.16 3.13
C ALA A 121 -9.95 -9.08 1.98
N GLN A 122 -10.23 -8.71 0.73
CA GLN A 122 -9.79 -9.47 -0.44
C GLN A 122 -8.26 -9.45 -0.60
N LEU A 123 -7.65 -8.27 -0.48
CA LEU A 123 -6.20 -8.13 -0.61
C LEU A 123 -5.45 -8.77 0.56
N GLY A 124 -5.96 -8.63 1.78
CA GLY A 124 -5.38 -9.25 2.97
C GLY A 124 -5.39 -10.78 2.89
N ALA A 125 -6.50 -11.38 2.43
CA ALA A 125 -6.56 -12.82 2.20
C ALA A 125 -5.53 -13.29 1.17
N LYS A 126 -5.38 -12.54 0.06
CA LYS A 126 -4.40 -12.83 -0.99
C LYS A 126 -2.95 -12.72 -0.51
N VAL A 127 -2.64 -11.75 0.37
CA VAL A 127 -1.30 -11.62 0.96
C VAL A 127 -1.02 -12.76 1.94
N ALA A 128 -1.99 -13.12 2.78
CA ALA A 128 -1.84 -14.24 3.71
C ALA A 128 -1.59 -15.56 2.97
N GLU A 129 -2.37 -15.84 1.92
CA GLU A 129 -2.22 -17.03 1.08
C GLU A 129 -0.81 -17.09 0.45
N LYS A 130 -0.34 -15.99 -0.15
CA LYS A 130 1.03 -15.92 -0.68
C LYS A 130 2.10 -16.19 0.38
N GLY A 131 1.95 -15.61 1.57
CA GLY A 131 2.89 -15.82 2.67
C GLY A 131 2.94 -17.27 3.14
N GLU A 132 1.78 -17.95 3.20
CA GLU A 132 1.70 -19.38 3.51
C GLU A 132 2.41 -20.23 2.45
N VAL A 133 2.20 -19.92 1.17
CA VAL A 133 2.87 -20.61 0.06
C VAL A 133 4.38 -20.47 0.13
N GLU A 134 4.88 -19.25 0.34
CA GLU A 134 6.32 -19.00 0.48
C GLU A 134 6.93 -19.73 1.68
N SER A 135 6.23 -19.73 2.83
CA SER A 135 6.67 -20.42 4.05
C SER A 135 6.82 -21.93 3.82
N ILE A 136 5.85 -22.55 3.16
CA ILE A 136 5.91 -23.98 2.82
C ILE A 136 7.10 -24.26 1.89
N VAL A 137 7.31 -23.44 0.87
CA VAL A 137 8.46 -23.59 -0.05
C VAL A 137 9.79 -23.48 0.71
N GLN A 138 9.93 -22.51 1.61
CA GLN A 138 11.14 -22.36 2.44
C GLN A 138 11.37 -23.57 3.36
N GLN A 139 10.31 -24.16 3.90
CA GLN A 139 10.40 -25.38 4.70
C GLN A 139 10.90 -26.56 3.87
N VAL A 140 10.35 -26.77 2.67
CA VAL A 140 10.80 -27.84 1.76
C VAL A 140 12.28 -27.67 1.39
N VAL A 141 12.71 -26.45 1.05
CA VAL A 141 14.11 -26.15 0.75
C VAL A 141 15.01 -26.40 1.98
N SER A 142 14.56 -26.00 3.16
CA SER A 142 15.32 -26.17 4.41
C SER A 142 15.47 -27.64 4.82
N LYS A 143 14.45 -28.47 4.58
CA LYS A 143 14.49 -29.92 4.81
C LYS A 143 15.45 -30.63 3.85
N ASN A 144 15.64 -30.10 2.65
CA ASN A 144 16.39 -30.73 1.55
C ASN A 144 17.77 -30.09 1.29
N LYS A 145 18.36 -29.42 2.28
CA LYS A 145 19.65 -28.73 2.12
C LYS A 145 20.78 -29.63 1.60
N GLU A 146 20.87 -30.87 2.07
CA GLU A 146 21.89 -31.83 1.62
C GLU A 146 21.74 -32.18 0.13
N LEU A 147 20.49 -32.38 -0.32
CA LEU A 147 20.19 -32.65 -1.73
C LEU A 147 20.52 -31.44 -2.61
N ILE A 148 20.23 -30.23 -2.11
CA ILE A 148 20.58 -28.98 -2.80
C ILE A 148 22.09 -28.79 -2.86
N ALA A 149 22.84 -29.09 -1.79
CA ALA A 149 24.30 -29.01 -1.80
C ALA A 149 24.92 -29.98 -2.83
N LEU A 150 24.32 -31.16 -3.01
CA LEU A 150 24.82 -32.17 -3.95
C LEU A 150 24.45 -31.87 -5.42
N LYS A 151 23.23 -31.38 -5.68
CA LYS A 151 22.67 -31.27 -7.05
C LYS A 151 22.40 -29.83 -7.51
N GLY A 152 22.52 -28.85 -6.64
CA GLY A 152 22.17 -27.45 -6.92
C GLY A 152 20.77 -27.31 -7.50
N ILE A 153 20.67 -26.59 -8.63
CA ILE A 153 19.43 -26.41 -9.39
C ILE A 153 18.84 -27.76 -9.87
N GLY A 154 19.67 -28.79 -10.06
CA GLY A 154 19.19 -30.13 -10.43
C GLY A 154 18.30 -30.81 -9.38
N ALA A 155 18.26 -30.30 -8.14
CA ALA A 155 17.33 -30.77 -7.11
C ALA A 155 15.87 -30.33 -7.35
N MET A 156 15.65 -29.36 -8.25
CA MET A 156 14.37 -28.69 -8.43
C MET A 156 13.21 -29.62 -8.77
N ALA A 157 13.44 -30.65 -9.60
CA ALA A 157 12.39 -31.62 -9.94
C ALA A 157 11.92 -32.43 -8.71
N ALA A 158 12.83 -32.78 -7.80
CA ALA A 158 12.50 -33.51 -6.58
C ALA A 158 11.75 -32.61 -5.59
N LEU A 159 12.26 -31.40 -5.37
CA LEU A 159 11.62 -30.43 -4.46
C LEU A 159 10.26 -29.95 -4.98
N MET A 160 10.06 -29.91 -6.29
CA MET A 160 8.77 -29.57 -6.90
C MET A 160 7.68 -30.56 -6.48
N GLY A 161 7.97 -31.87 -6.51
CA GLY A 161 7.01 -32.90 -6.09
C GLY A 161 6.65 -32.80 -4.61
N GLU A 162 7.65 -32.53 -3.76
CA GLU A 162 7.44 -32.37 -2.32
C GLU A 162 6.66 -31.10 -1.97
N ALA A 163 7.03 -29.96 -2.57
CA ALA A 163 6.31 -28.70 -2.39
C ALA A 163 4.86 -28.79 -2.86
N MET A 164 4.60 -29.39 -4.02
CA MET A 164 3.23 -29.58 -4.52
C MET A 164 2.39 -30.45 -3.59
N LYS A 165 3.00 -31.45 -2.93
CA LYS A 165 2.33 -32.30 -1.94
C LYS A 165 2.01 -31.54 -0.65
N GLU A 166 2.92 -30.73 -0.13
CA GLU A 166 2.69 -29.93 1.08
C GLU A 166 1.68 -28.80 0.84
N LEU A 167 1.74 -28.15 -0.33
CA LEU A 167 0.84 -27.05 -0.70
C LEU A 167 -0.59 -27.51 -0.99
N ARG A 168 -0.81 -28.81 -1.30
CA ARG A 168 -2.14 -29.39 -1.58
C ARG A 168 -2.97 -28.59 -2.59
N GLY A 169 -2.32 -28.07 -3.64
CA GLY A 169 -2.98 -27.30 -4.70
C GLY A 169 -3.29 -25.83 -4.38
N ARG A 170 -2.79 -25.28 -3.27
CA ARG A 170 -2.94 -23.86 -2.90
C ARG A 170 -2.17 -22.88 -3.79
N ALA A 171 -1.27 -23.37 -4.63
CA ALA A 171 -0.49 -22.54 -5.54
C ALA A 171 -0.38 -23.22 -6.91
N SER A 172 -0.22 -22.41 -7.95
CA SER A 172 0.01 -22.92 -9.30
C SER A 172 1.42 -23.52 -9.42
N GLY A 173 1.60 -24.55 -10.25
CA GLY A 173 2.93 -25.12 -10.46
C GLY A 173 3.96 -24.11 -10.98
N LYS A 174 3.52 -23.09 -11.72
CA LYS A 174 4.39 -21.99 -12.16
C LYS A 174 4.90 -21.15 -10.99
N GLU A 175 4.00 -20.75 -10.09
CA GLU A 175 4.35 -19.98 -8.90
C GLU A 175 5.30 -20.75 -7.98
N VAL A 176 5.02 -22.03 -7.71
CA VAL A 176 5.89 -22.88 -6.88
C VAL A 176 7.28 -23.05 -7.49
N SER A 177 7.35 -23.22 -8.82
CA SER A 177 8.62 -23.31 -9.56
C SER A 177 9.46 -22.03 -9.42
N GLU A 178 8.85 -20.86 -9.62
CA GLU A 178 9.53 -19.57 -9.47
C GLU A 178 10.05 -19.36 -8.04
N LEU A 179 9.24 -19.70 -7.03
CA LEU A 179 9.62 -19.62 -5.62
C LEU A 179 10.77 -20.57 -5.27
N LEU A 180 10.70 -21.83 -5.70
CA LEU A 180 11.73 -22.85 -5.45
C LEU A 180 13.08 -22.46 -6.08
N ALA A 181 13.08 -22.02 -7.34
CA ALA A 181 14.30 -21.58 -8.03
C ALA A 181 15.00 -20.44 -7.26
N ARG A 182 14.21 -19.48 -6.78
CA ARG A 182 14.70 -18.34 -6.00
C ARG A 182 15.30 -18.77 -4.66
N GLU A 183 14.65 -19.67 -3.93
CA GLU A 183 15.15 -20.14 -2.63
C GLU A 183 16.35 -21.07 -2.74
N ILE A 184 16.37 -21.99 -3.72
CA ILE A 184 17.53 -22.84 -4.01
C ILE A 184 18.74 -21.96 -4.38
N GLY A 185 18.54 -20.94 -5.22
CA GLY A 185 19.60 -20.01 -5.62
C GLY A 185 20.23 -19.24 -4.46
N LYS A 186 19.53 -19.07 -3.32
CA LYS A 186 20.10 -18.47 -2.10
C LYS A 186 21.00 -19.44 -1.32
N GLN A 187 20.80 -20.75 -1.46
CA GLN A 187 21.56 -21.79 -0.74
C GLN A 187 22.83 -22.23 -1.47
N VAL A 188 22.92 -21.97 -2.78
CA VAL A 188 24.04 -22.39 -3.64
C VAL A 188 25.08 -21.26 -3.82
N LYS A 189 24.92 -20.14 -3.11
CA LYS A 189 25.88 -19.03 -3.08
C LYS A 189 26.99 -19.24 -2.06
#